data_AF-A0A0S6UYV8-F1
#
_entry.id   AF-A0A0S6UYV8-F1
#
_cell.length_a   1.000
_cell.length_b   1.000
_cell.length_c   1.000
_cell.angle_alpha   90.00
_cell.angle_beta   90.00
_cell.angle_gamma   90.00
#
_symmetry.space_group_name_H-M   'P 1'
#
loop_
_entity.id
_entity.type
_entity.pdbx_description
1 polymer ?
#
loop_
_entity_poly.entity_id
_entity_poly.type
_entity_poly.pdbx_seq_one_letter_code
_entity_poly.pdbx_strand_id
1 'polypeptide(L)' 'MMQYRAYLVGENGVFRSAEAFEAPSDSSALDFAKRFTRLGKVEVWQLSRKIAVLDSEQFYPPPPAPSRPTLTRQ' A
#
# COMPACT_ATOMS: atom_id res chain seq x y z
N MET A 1 -16.33 17.67 1.55
CA MET A 1 -15.13 16.84 1.80
C MET A 1 -15.57 15.40 1.93
N MET A 2 -14.73 14.44 1.55
CA MET A 2 -15.05 13.01 1.60
C MET A 2 -14.27 12.36 2.75
N GLN A 3 -14.88 11.37 3.40
CA GLN A 3 -14.24 10.63 4.50
C GLN A 3 -13.48 9.42 3.98
N TYR A 4 -12.23 9.33 4.41
CA TYR A 4 -11.31 8.24 4.09
C TYR A 4 -10.79 7.61 5.39
N ARG A 5 -10.30 6.38 5.26
CA ARG A 5 -9.59 5.66 6.30
C ARG A 5 -8.30 5.08 5.74
N ALA A 6 -7.19 5.34 6.42
CA ALA A 6 -5.89 4.72 6.16
C ALA A 6 -5.68 3.60 7.15
N TYR A 7 -5.73 2.36 6.69
CA TYR A 7 -5.49 1.17 7.49
C TYR A 7 -4.01 0.82 7.42
N LEU A 8 -3.29 0.99 8.52
CA LEU A 8 -1.92 0.53 8.67
C LEU A 8 -1.92 -0.98 8.92
N VAL A 9 -1.26 -1.69 8.02
CA VAL A 9 -1.10 -3.13 8.04
C VAL A 9 0.40 -3.42 8.25
N GLY A 10 0.72 -4.19 9.29
CA GLY A 10 2.07 -4.64 9.55
C GLY A 10 2.57 -5.63 8.49
N GLU A 11 3.89 -5.88 8.47
CA GLU A 11 4.54 -6.78 7.51
C GLU A 11 3.93 -8.19 7.40
N ASN A 12 3.32 -8.68 8.47
CA ASN A 12 2.66 -9.99 8.53
C ASN A 12 1.18 -9.95 8.08
N GLY A 13 0.71 -8.84 7.52
CA GLY A 13 -0.70 -8.66 7.16
C GLY A 13 -1.61 -8.35 8.35
N VAL A 14 -1.07 -8.18 9.56
CA VAL A 14 -1.86 -7.87 10.76
C VAL A 14 -2.21 -6.39 10.79
N PHE A 15 -3.50 -6.11 10.98
CA PHE A 15 -3.99 -4.76 11.19
C PHE A 15 -3.37 -4.15 12.45
N ARG A 16 -2.73 -2.99 12.31
CA ARG A 16 -2.11 -2.26 13.42
C ARG A 16 -2.97 -1.10 13.90
N SER A 17 -3.42 -0.25 12.97
CA SER A 17 -4.22 0.93 13.29
C SER A 17 -4.98 1.43 12.07
N ALA A 18 -6.05 2.20 12.30
CA ALA A 18 -6.80 2.86 11.25
C ALA A 18 -6.92 4.35 11.57
N GLU A 19 -6.49 5.19 10.64
CA GLU A 19 -6.61 6.64 10.77
C GLU A 19 -7.72 7.16 9.88
N ALA A 20 -8.73 7.80 10.48
CA ALA A 20 -9.80 8.46 9.75
C ALA A 20 -9.39 9.89 9.40
N PHE A 21 -9.60 10.30 8.16
CA PHE A 21 -9.27 11.65 7.71
C PHE A 21 -10.21 12.09 6.58
N GLU A 22 -10.26 13.38 6.31
CA GLU A 22 -11.06 13.94 5.22
C GLU A 22 -10.16 14.46 4.10
N ALA A 23 -10.57 14.23 2.86
CA ALA A 23 -9.88 14.75 1.68
C ALA A 23 -10.90 15.19 0.61
N PRO A 24 -10.55 16.17 -0.24
CA PRO A 24 -11.42 16.64 -1.32
C PRO A 24 -11.49 15.68 -2.51
N SER A 25 -10.53 14.75 -2.64
CA SER A 25 -10.44 13.80 -3.76
C SER A 25 -9.61 12.56 -3.40
N ASP A 26 -9.76 11.50 -4.20
CA ASP A 26 -8.97 10.27 -4.06
C ASP A 26 -7.46 10.56 -4.15
N SER A 27 -7.02 11.37 -5.12
CA SER A 27 -5.59 11.74 -5.26
C SER A 27 -5.03 12.43 -4.01
N SER A 28 -5.75 13.42 -3.47
CA SER A 28 -5.35 14.08 -2.23
C SER A 28 -5.36 13.14 -1.02
N ALA A 29 -6.25 12.14 -1.01
CA ALA A 29 -6.28 11.13 0.03
C ALA A 29 -5.07 10.20 -0.03
N LEU A 30 -4.64 9.84 -1.23
CA LEU A 30 -3.42 9.06 -1.45
C LEU A 30 -2.18 9.85 -1.00
N ASP A 31 -2.07 11.13 -1.35
CA ASP A 31 -0.96 11.97 -0.92
C ASP A 31 -0.89 12.12 0.61
N PHE A 32 -2.04 12.26 1.28
CA PHE A 32 -2.11 12.24 2.73
C PHE A 32 -1.64 10.91 3.32
N ALA A 33 -2.10 9.79 2.74
CA ALA A 33 -1.86 8.44 3.21
C ALA A 33 -0.42 7.94 2.98
N LYS A 34 0.30 8.46 1.98
CA LYS A 34 1.72 8.17 1.74
C LYS A 34 2.60 8.39 2.98
N ARG A 35 2.21 9.31 3.87
CA ARG A 35 2.99 9.59 5.09
C ARG A 35 2.99 8.41 6.07
N PHE A 36 1.96 7.56 6.02
CA PHE A 36 1.85 6.38 6.86
C PHE A 36 2.64 5.18 6.30
N THR A 37 3.12 5.22 5.05
CA THR A 37 3.87 4.08 4.49
C THR A 37 5.21 3.85 5.17
N ARG A 38 5.74 4.87 5.86
CA ARG A 38 6.95 4.75 6.70
C ARG A 38 6.77 3.74 7.84
N LEU A 39 5.54 3.48 8.24
CA LEU A 39 5.19 2.58 9.34
C LEU A 39 4.79 1.18 8.85
N GLY A 40 4.74 0.97 7.53
CA GLY A 40 4.37 -0.30 6.90
C GLY A 40 3.43 -0.11 5.72
N LYS A 41 2.71 -1.17 5.37
CA LYS A 41 1.72 -1.16 4.30
C LYS A 41 0.48 -0.38 4.73
N VAL A 42 -0.11 0.38 3.83
CA VAL A 42 -1.27 1.23 4.11
C VAL A 42 -2.36 0.94 3.08
N GLU A 43 -3.55 0.56 3.53
CA GLU A 43 -4.72 0.48 2.66
C GLU A 43 -5.58 1.73 2.81
N VAL A 44 -5.85 2.41 1.70
CA VAL A 44 -6.72 3.58 1.67
C VAL A 44 -8.10 3.16 1.23
N TRP A 45 -9.08 3.44 2.08
CA TRP A 45 -10.48 3.12 1.85
C TRP A 45 -11.34 4.37 1.98
N GLN A 46 -12.40 4.44 1.20
CA GLN A 46 -13.46 5.43 1.31
C GLN A 46 -14.78 4.68 1.53
N LEU A 47 -15.29 4.72 2.77
CA LEU A 47 -16.43 3.89 3.17
C LEU A 47 -16.17 2.40 2.82
N SER A 48 -16.91 1.84 1.87
CA SER A 48 -16.78 0.46 1.37
C SER A 48 -15.90 0.32 0.11
N ARG A 49 -15.38 1.43 -0.43
CA ARG A 49 -14.57 1.44 -1.66
C ARG A 49 -13.08 1.46 -1.32
N LYS A 50 -12.36 0.39 -1.67
CA LYS A 50 -10.89 0.37 -1.60
C LYS A 50 -10.32 1.24 -2.71
N ILE A 51 -9.54 2.26 -2.33
CA ILE A 51 -8.99 3.25 -3.26
C ILE A 51 -7.61 2.80 -3.72
N ALA A 52 -6.73 2.45 -2.78
CA ALA A 52 -5.39 1.96 -3.10
C ALA A 52 -4.77 1.17 -1.93
N VAL A 53 -3.66 0.52 -2.25
CA VAL A 53 -2.72 -0.04 -1.27
C VAL A 53 -1.38 0.62 -1.53
N LEU A 54 -0.83 1.28 -0.53
CA LEU A 54 0.46 1.95 -0.56
C LEU A 54 1.44 1.12 0.27
N ASP A 55 2.65 0.96 -0.24
CA ASP A 55 3.70 0.20 0.43
C ASP A 55 5.04 0.91 0.22
N SER A 56 5.87 0.97 1.26
CA SER A 56 7.20 1.61 1.13
C SER A 56 8.17 0.76 0.32
N GLU A 57 8.00 -0.56 0.24
CA GLU A 57 8.85 -1.43 -0.59
C GLU A 57 8.58 -1.27 -2.08
N GLN A 58 7.47 -0.68 -2.53
CA GLN A 58 7.28 -0.38 -3.96
C GLN A 58 8.24 0.70 -4.51
N PHE A 59 9.01 1.38 -3.64
CA PHE A 59 10.14 2.20 -4.07
C PHE A 59 11.40 1.39 -4.41
N TYR A 60 11.43 0.10 -4.09
CA TYR A 60 12.43 -0.81 -4.65
C TYR A 60 11.84 -1.44 -5.92
N PRO A 61 12.55 -1.37 -7.08
CA PRO A 61 12.13 -2.15 -8.22
C PRO A 61 12.02 -3.61 -7.76
N PRO A 62 10.99 -4.36 -8.20
CA PRO A 62 10.93 -5.78 -7.89
C PRO A 62 12.30 -6.39 -8.27
N PRO A 63 12.96 -7.15 -7.38
CA PRO A 63 14.21 -7.80 -7.74
C PRO A 63 13.95 -8.55 -9.05
N PRO A 64 14.82 -8.41 -10.07
CA PRO A 64 14.63 -9.10 -11.33
C PRO A 64 14.39 -10.56 -11.00
N ALA A 65 13.26 -11.10 -11.46
CA ALA A 65 12.89 -12.49 -11.22
C ALA A 65 14.13 -13.35 -11.49
N PRO A 66 14.49 -14.29 -10.59
CA PRO A 66 15.68 -15.10 -10.80
C PRO A 66 15.52 -15.77 -12.17
N SER A 67 16.33 -15.34 -13.13
CA SER A 67 16.45 -15.95 -14.44
C SER A 67 16.75 -17.41 -14.16
N ARG A 68 15.73 -18.27 -14.28
CA ARG A 68 15.91 -19.70 -14.12
C ARG A 68 17.04 -20.08 -15.07
N PRO A 69 18.19 -20.59 -14.58
CA PRO A 69 19.12 -21.21 -15.48
C PRO A 69 18.36 -22.39 -16.09
N THR A 70 18.08 -22.30 -17.39
CA THR A 70 17.54 -23.40 -18.17
C THR A 70 18.63 -24.47 -18.23
N LEU A 71 18.73 -25.28 -17.16
CA LEU A 71 19.66 -26.39 -17.08
C LEU A 71 19.00 -27.64 -17.68
N THR A 72 19.34 -27.87 -18.94
CA THR A 72 19.70 -29.17 -19.53
C THR A 72 18.65 -30.28 -19.70
N ARG A 73 18.44 -30.66 -20.96
CA ARG A 73 18.51 -32.04 -21.55
C ARG A 73 18.03 -31.90 -23.01
N GLN A 74 18.62 -32.47 -24.05
CA GLN A 74 19.51 -33.62 -24.24
C GLN A 74 20.11 -33.49 -25.65
#